data_AF-A0A7C5CU53-F1
#
_entry.id   AF-A0A7C5CU53-F1
#
_cell.length_a   1.000
_cell.length_b   1.000
_cell.length_c   1.000
_cell.angle_alpha   90.00
_cell.angle_beta   90.00
_cell.angle_gamma   90.00
#
_symmetry.space_group_name_H-M   'P 1'
#
loop_
_entity.id
_entity.type
_entity.pdbx_description
1 polymer ?
#
loop_
_entity_poly.entity_id
_entity_poly.type
_entity_poly.pdbx_seq_one_letter_code
_entity_poly.pdbx_strand_id
1 'polypeptide(L)'
;MNIVTVGLNHRTAPVEIRERFAFREDELPQALKRLVAHHNINEAVIISTCNRVEVIGVVHDMEKGVWEIKRFLSEYHGIPYEEIKDHLYVFTGEDSVRHLFRVACGLDSMVMGEPQILGQVKDAYGVSVQSDTAGTVINKLFHKAFSVAKRVRTETRIGASSVSVSSVAVELAKKIFGELTGRTVMLIGAGEMAELSAR
;
A
#
# COMPACT_ATOMS: atom_id res chain seq x y z
N MET A 1 -9.77 9.83 19.76
CA MET A 1 -9.27 9.71 18.38
C MET A 1 -8.19 8.65 18.38
N ASN A 2 -8.40 7.58 17.63
CA ASN A 2 -7.53 6.43 17.55
C ASN A 2 -7.13 6.20 16.10
N ILE A 3 -5.90 5.73 15.88
CA ILE A 3 -5.40 5.41 14.54
C ILE A 3 -5.61 3.91 14.31
N VAL A 4 -6.13 3.55 13.14
CA VAL A 4 -6.35 2.17 12.74
C VAL A 4 -5.84 1.96 11.32
N THR A 5 -5.30 0.78 11.06
CA THR A 5 -5.08 0.27 9.70
C THR A 5 -5.91 -0.98 9.50
N VAL A 6 -6.72 -1.01 8.44
CA VAL A 6 -7.44 -2.21 8.00
C VAL A 6 -7.07 -2.46 6.55
N GLY A 7 -6.70 -3.69 6.22
CA GLY A 7 -6.31 -3.99 4.86
C GLY A 7 -5.88 -5.43 4.65
N LEU A 8 -5.36 -5.68 3.46
CA LEU A 8 -4.82 -6.95 3.04
C LEU A 8 -3.55 -6.73 2.23
N ASN A 9 -2.67 -7.72 2.19
CA ASN A 9 -1.43 -7.64 1.44
C ASN A 9 -1.01 -9.02 0.90
N HIS A 10 0.09 -9.07 0.16
CA HIS A 10 0.63 -10.29 -0.44
C HIS A 10 0.89 -11.45 0.54
N ARG A 11 0.96 -11.21 1.87
CA ARG A 11 1.12 -12.27 2.87
C ARG A 11 -0.21 -12.85 3.33
N THR A 12 -1.27 -12.03 3.36
CA THR A 12 -2.58 -12.45 3.89
C THR A 12 -3.56 -12.84 2.80
N ALA A 13 -3.37 -12.36 1.56
CA ALA A 13 -4.30 -12.55 0.45
C ALA A 13 -3.57 -12.99 -0.84
N PRO A 14 -4.11 -14.00 -1.55
CA PRO A 14 -3.60 -14.38 -2.87
C PRO A 14 -3.88 -13.28 -3.90
N VAL A 15 -3.22 -13.33 -5.06
CA VAL A 15 -3.25 -12.24 -6.04
C VAL A 15 -4.66 -12.00 -6.59
N GLU A 16 -5.44 -13.06 -6.78
CA GLU A 16 -6.80 -13.05 -7.30
C GLU A 16 -7.77 -12.30 -6.38
N ILE A 17 -7.52 -12.35 -5.06
CA ILE A 17 -8.27 -11.53 -4.10
C ILE A 17 -7.76 -10.09 -4.14
N ARG A 18 -6.44 -9.87 -4.13
CA ARG A 18 -5.85 -8.52 -4.11
C ARG A 18 -6.27 -7.67 -5.31
N GLU A 19 -6.29 -8.23 -6.50
CA GLU A 19 -6.67 -7.51 -7.73
C GLU A 19 -8.13 -7.04 -7.69
N ARG A 20 -9.04 -7.80 -7.06
CA ARG A 20 -10.44 -7.40 -6.87
C ARG A 20 -10.60 -6.22 -5.89
N PHE A 21 -9.60 -5.99 -5.03
CA PHE A 21 -9.57 -4.90 -4.03
C PHE A 21 -8.77 -3.68 -4.47
N ALA A 22 -8.11 -3.74 -5.62
CA ALA A 22 -7.31 -2.61 -6.09
C ALA A 22 -8.23 -1.42 -6.39
N PHE A 23 -7.91 -0.27 -5.82
CA PHE A 23 -8.52 1.01 -6.20
C PHE A 23 -7.78 1.56 -7.41
N ARG A 24 -8.54 2.01 -8.41
CA ARG A 24 -7.99 2.78 -9.53
C ARG A 24 -7.72 4.21 -9.09
N GLU A 25 -6.70 4.84 -9.66
CA GLU A 25 -6.28 6.20 -9.29
C GLU A 25 -7.39 7.24 -9.47
N ASP A 26 -8.21 7.10 -10.53
CA ASP A 26 -9.35 7.96 -10.84
C ASP A 26 -10.53 7.80 -9.86
N GLU A 27 -10.59 6.66 -9.18
CA GLU A 27 -11.67 6.31 -8.24
C GLU A 27 -11.35 6.67 -6.79
N LEU A 28 -10.07 6.77 -6.44
CA LEU A 28 -9.59 7.03 -5.08
C LEU A 28 -10.22 8.28 -4.43
N PRO A 29 -10.35 9.45 -5.09
CA PRO A 29 -10.96 10.62 -4.48
C PRO A 29 -12.41 10.39 -4.04
N GLN A 30 -13.19 9.69 -4.87
CA GLN A 30 -14.59 9.37 -4.54
C GLN A 30 -14.67 8.32 -3.43
N ALA A 31 -13.81 7.30 -3.47
CA ALA A 31 -13.71 6.27 -2.44
C ALA A 31 -13.43 6.89 -1.07
N LEU A 32 -12.44 7.78 -0.99
CA LEU A 32 -12.06 8.49 0.23
C LEU A 32 -13.22 9.32 0.79
N LYS A 33 -13.90 10.10 -0.06
CA LYS A 33 -15.06 10.91 0.36
C LYS A 33 -16.20 10.05 0.90
N ARG A 34 -16.49 8.90 0.27
CA ARG A 34 -17.49 7.94 0.78
C ARG A 34 -17.07 7.36 2.12
N LEU A 35 -15.79 7.04 2.28
CA LEU A 35 -15.25 6.48 3.52
C LEU A 35 -15.36 7.46 4.70
N VAL A 36 -14.95 8.72 4.54
CA VAL A 36 -15.05 9.73 5.63
C VAL A 36 -16.47 10.25 5.85
N ALA A 37 -17.43 9.90 5.00
CA ALA A 37 -18.84 10.19 5.23
C ALA A 37 -19.47 9.26 6.29
N HIS A 38 -18.80 8.15 6.64
CA HIS A 38 -19.22 7.30 7.74
C HIS A 38 -19.00 7.99 9.08
N HIS A 39 -19.96 7.84 9.99
CA HIS A 39 -19.96 8.56 11.26
C HIS A 39 -18.66 8.33 12.03
N ASN A 40 -18.11 7.11 12.09
CA ASN A 40 -16.98 6.80 12.97
C ASN A 40 -15.59 7.12 12.40
N ILE A 41 -15.51 7.70 11.19
CA ILE A 41 -14.26 7.94 10.47
C ILE A 41 -14.06 9.45 10.27
N ASN A 42 -13.04 10.02 10.90
CA ASN A 42 -12.75 11.46 10.83
C ASN A 42 -11.77 11.82 9.71
N GLU A 43 -10.76 10.98 9.51
CA GLU A 43 -9.70 11.18 8.51
C GLU A 43 -9.37 9.81 7.91
N ALA A 44 -9.02 9.76 6.63
CA ALA A 44 -8.63 8.52 5.98
C ALA A 44 -7.62 8.73 4.84
N VAL A 45 -6.76 7.73 4.67
CA VAL A 45 -5.89 7.52 3.50
C VAL A 45 -6.07 6.09 3.01
N ILE A 46 -6.16 5.91 1.69
CA ILE A 46 -6.20 4.60 1.04
C ILE A 46 -4.87 4.40 0.31
N ILE A 47 -4.12 3.37 0.70
CA ILE A 47 -2.91 2.91 0.01
C ILE A 47 -3.29 1.69 -0.81
N SER A 48 -3.35 1.87 -2.14
CA SER A 48 -3.62 0.81 -3.11
C SER A 48 -2.39 0.62 -3.99
N THR A 49 -1.75 -0.54 -3.90
CA THR A 49 -0.62 -0.93 -4.74
C THR A 49 -0.85 -2.33 -5.29
N CYS A 50 0.05 -2.80 -6.16
CA CYS A 50 0.00 -4.18 -6.63
C CYS A 50 0.10 -5.22 -5.49
N ASN A 51 0.64 -4.86 -4.32
CA ASN A 51 0.95 -5.79 -3.23
C ASN A 51 0.13 -5.57 -1.95
N ARG A 52 -0.65 -4.49 -1.86
CA ARG A 52 -1.47 -4.19 -0.68
C ARG A 52 -2.61 -3.24 -1.00
N VAL A 53 -3.69 -3.40 -0.25
CA VAL A 53 -4.79 -2.45 -0.15
C VAL A 53 -5.03 -2.20 1.32
N GLU A 54 -4.77 -0.97 1.76
CA GLU A 54 -4.83 -0.57 3.16
C GLU A 54 -5.58 0.75 3.32
N VAL A 55 -6.45 0.79 4.32
CA VAL A 55 -7.09 2.00 4.80
C VAL A 55 -6.44 2.37 6.12
N ILE A 56 -5.83 3.56 6.18
CA ILE A 56 -5.37 4.17 7.42
C ILE A 56 -6.41 5.20 7.82
N GLY A 57 -7.09 4.96 8.93
CA GLY A 57 -8.20 5.78 9.42
C GLY A 57 -7.91 6.39 10.79
N VAL A 58 -8.50 7.57 11.03
CA VAL A 58 -8.63 8.16 12.36
C VAL A 58 -10.08 8.01 12.78
N VAL A 59 -10.30 7.24 13.84
CA VAL A 59 -11.64 6.86 14.31
C VAL A 59 -11.85 7.31 15.75
N HIS A 60 -13.09 7.65 16.12
CA HIS A 60 -13.41 7.99 17.51
C HIS A 60 -13.76 6.76 18.34
N ASP A 61 -14.57 5.87 17.78
CA ASP A 61 -14.90 4.57 18.36
C ASP A 61 -14.13 3.49 17.59
N MET A 62 -13.25 2.76 18.28
CA MET A 62 -12.34 1.81 17.64
C MET A 62 -13.09 0.65 16.99
N GLU A 63 -14.01 0.01 17.71
CA GLU A 63 -14.70 -1.17 17.22
C GLU A 63 -15.61 -0.81 16.06
N LYS A 64 -16.38 0.27 16.19
CA LYS A 64 -17.27 0.73 15.11
C LYS A 64 -16.49 1.23 13.91
N GLY A 65 -15.40 1.97 14.12
CA GLY A 65 -14.54 2.45 13.04
C GLY A 65 -13.91 1.31 12.25
N VAL A 66 -13.37 0.29 12.93
CA VAL A 66 -12.87 -0.93 12.27
C VAL A 66 -13.96 -1.61 11.46
N TRP A 67 -15.16 -1.76 12.03
CA TRP A 67 -16.28 -2.39 11.35
C TRP A 67 -16.74 -1.61 10.12
N GLU A 68 -16.84 -0.27 10.22
CA GLU A 68 -17.20 0.60 9.10
C GLU A 68 -16.18 0.52 7.96
N ILE A 69 -14.88 0.48 8.27
CA ILE A 69 -13.85 0.31 7.24
C ILE A 69 -13.96 -1.05 6.56
N LYS A 70 -14.13 -2.14 7.32
CA LYS A 70 -14.32 -3.49 6.76
C LYS A 70 -15.56 -3.55 5.86
N ARG A 71 -16.67 -2.96 6.32
CA ARG A 71 -17.91 -2.87 5.57
C ARG A 71 -17.74 -2.05 4.30
N PHE A 72 -17.08 -0.89 4.38
CA PHE A 72 -16.78 -0.06 3.23
C PHE A 72 -15.99 -0.82 2.16
N LEU A 73 -14.93 -1.54 2.55
CA LEU A 73 -14.12 -2.34 1.61
C LEU A 73 -14.98 -3.43 0.93
N SER A 74 -15.84 -4.10 1.69
CA SER A 74 -16.78 -5.09 1.14
C SER A 74 -17.77 -4.47 0.15
N GLU A 75 -18.46 -3.39 0.54
CA GLU A 75 -19.51 -2.74 -0.25
C GLU A 75 -18.95 -2.02 -1.48
N TYR A 76 -17.78 -1.38 -1.37
CA TYR A 76 -17.17 -0.63 -2.45
C TYR A 76 -16.76 -1.55 -3.61
N HIS A 77 -16.17 -2.71 -3.29
CA HIS A 77 -15.73 -3.68 -4.30
C HIS A 77 -16.82 -4.70 -4.68
N GLY A 78 -17.98 -4.68 -4.00
CA GLY A 78 -19.06 -5.65 -4.23
C GLY A 78 -18.68 -7.08 -3.84
N ILE A 79 -17.80 -7.24 -2.85
CA ILE A 79 -17.28 -8.54 -2.40
C ILE A 79 -17.85 -8.84 -1.03
N PRO A 80 -18.57 -9.96 -0.84
CA PRO A 80 -19.11 -10.33 0.46
C PRO A 80 -18.05 -10.34 1.56
N TYR A 81 -18.36 -9.77 2.73
CA TYR A 81 -17.44 -9.74 3.87
C TYR A 81 -16.90 -11.13 4.25
N GLU A 82 -17.74 -12.16 4.12
CA GLU A 82 -17.38 -13.55 4.41
C GLU A 82 -16.24 -14.09 3.51
N GLU A 83 -16.09 -13.59 2.27
CA GLU A 83 -15.00 -13.99 1.38
C GLU A 83 -13.65 -13.39 1.79
N ILE A 84 -13.65 -12.32 2.59
CA ILE A 84 -12.45 -11.48 2.80
C ILE A 84 -12.02 -11.38 4.25
N LYS A 85 -12.89 -11.76 5.19
CA LYS A 85 -12.65 -11.64 6.64
C LYS A 85 -11.34 -12.30 7.07
N ASP A 86 -10.97 -13.42 6.45
CA ASP A 86 -9.78 -14.20 6.79
C ASP A 86 -8.49 -13.65 6.14
N HIS A 87 -8.65 -12.74 5.17
CA HIS A 87 -7.56 -12.06 4.48
C HIS A 87 -7.24 -10.68 5.05
N LEU A 88 -8.20 -10.07 5.76
CA LEU A 88 -8.07 -8.75 6.35
C LEU A 88 -7.33 -8.80 7.68
N TYR A 89 -6.30 -7.98 7.83
CA TYR A 89 -5.69 -7.68 9.12
C TYR A 89 -6.15 -6.32 9.65
N VAL A 90 -6.03 -6.15 10.96
CA VAL A 90 -6.32 -4.91 11.66
C VAL A 90 -5.14 -4.60 12.58
N PHE A 91 -4.61 -3.39 12.46
CA PHE A 91 -3.65 -2.83 13.41
C PHE A 91 -4.25 -1.60 14.07
N THR A 92 -4.03 -1.44 15.36
CA THR A 92 -4.62 -0.36 16.16
C THR A 92 -3.55 0.42 16.92
N GLY A 93 -3.74 1.73 17.06
CA GLY A 93 -2.86 2.59 17.86
C GLY A 93 -1.41 2.51 17.37
N GLU A 94 -0.50 2.19 18.28
CA GLU A 94 0.94 2.09 17.98
C GLU A 94 1.26 1.06 16.89
N ASP A 95 0.51 -0.05 16.82
CA ASP A 95 0.76 -1.08 15.81
C ASP A 95 0.45 -0.57 14.40
N SER A 96 -0.59 0.25 14.26
CA SER A 96 -0.94 0.91 12.99
C SER A 96 0.16 1.88 12.57
N VAL A 97 0.66 2.70 13.51
CA VAL A 97 1.77 3.64 13.26
C VAL A 97 3.05 2.89 12.88
N ARG A 98 3.39 1.84 13.62
CA ARG A 98 4.56 0.99 13.36
C ARG A 98 4.46 0.33 12.00
N HIS A 99 3.28 -0.20 11.65
CA HIS A 99 3.02 -0.80 10.35
C HIS A 99 3.23 0.20 9.22
N LEU A 100 2.62 1.39 9.29
CA LEU A 100 2.83 2.44 8.29
C LEU A 100 4.30 2.80 8.10
N PHE A 101 5.06 2.92 9.20
CA PHE A 101 6.50 3.21 9.09
C PHE A 101 7.24 2.07 8.40
N ARG A 102 6.92 0.81 8.70
CA ARG A 102 7.53 -0.34 8.02
C ARG A 102 7.19 -0.37 6.54
N VAL A 103 5.94 -0.08 6.17
CA VAL A 103 5.51 0.02 4.76
C VAL A 103 6.27 1.16 4.08
N ALA A 104 6.26 2.37 4.62
CA ALA A 104 6.93 3.53 4.02
C ALA A 104 8.46 3.34 3.90
N CYS A 105 9.07 2.52 4.76
CA CYS A 105 10.49 2.16 4.67
C CYS A 105 10.79 1.00 3.71
N GLY A 106 9.78 0.37 3.09
CA GLY A 106 9.94 -0.82 2.25
C GLY A 106 10.30 -2.09 3.04
N LEU A 107 10.14 -2.09 4.37
CA LEU A 107 10.45 -3.24 5.24
C LEU A 107 9.33 -4.29 5.24
N ASP A 108 8.12 -3.85 4.94
CA ASP A 108 6.99 -4.73 4.70
C ASP A 108 6.65 -4.61 3.21
N SER A 109 7.42 -5.25 2.35
CA SER A 109 7.25 -5.26 0.90
C SER A 109 7.69 -6.61 0.37
N MET A 110 7.11 -7.06 -0.73
CA MET A 110 7.49 -8.34 -1.35
C MET A 110 8.98 -8.34 -1.70
N VAL A 111 9.48 -7.19 -2.16
CA VAL A 111 10.90 -6.91 -2.32
C VAL A 111 11.32 -5.91 -1.24
N MET A 112 12.17 -6.36 -0.33
CA MET A 112 12.61 -5.52 0.79
C MET A 112 13.45 -4.35 0.29
N GLY A 113 13.08 -3.13 0.70
CA GLY A 113 13.78 -1.90 0.33
C GLY A 113 13.40 -1.32 -1.03
N GLU A 114 12.33 -1.82 -1.66
CA GLU A 114 11.86 -1.34 -2.96
C GLU A 114 11.67 0.20 -2.96
N PRO A 115 12.41 0.93 -3.82
CA PRO A 115 12.42 2.39 -3.81
C PRO A 115 11.04 3.04 -3.98
N GLN A 116 10.16 2.38 -4.75
CA GLN A 116 8.87 2.87 -5.22
C GLN A 116 7.82 2.98 -4.12
N ILE A 117 7.91 2.14 -3.08
CA ILE A 117 6.87 2.08 -2.04
C ILE A 117 6.71 3.42 -1.33
N LEU A 118 7.81 4.12 -1.04
CA LEU A 118 7.72 5.46 -0.44
C LEU A 118 7.05 6.48 -1.37
N GLY A 119 7.24 6.36 -2.69
CA GLY A 119 6.54 7.17 -3.69
C GLY A 119 5.04 6.92 -3.63
N GLN A 120 4.63 5.65 -3.74
CA GLN A 120 3.22 5.25 -3.68
C GLN A 120 2.51 5.70 -2.38
N VAL A 121 3.20 5.61 -1.22
CA VAL A 121 2.66 6.11 0.05
C VAL A 121 2.50 7.64 0.04
N LYS A 122 3.41 8.38 -0.60
CA LYS A 122 3.28 9.84 -0.78
C LYS A 122 2.14 10.19 -1.72
N ASP A 123 1.96 9.44 -2.79
CA ASP A 123 0.90 9.68 -3.77
C ASP A 123 -0.47 9.43 -3.14
N ALA A 124 -0.64 8.32 -2.42
CA ALA A 124 -1.85 8.01 -1.63
C ALA A 124 -2.18 9.11 -0.61
N TYR A 125 -1.16 9.61 0.11
CA TYR A 125 -1.33 10.76 1.00
C TYR A 125 -1.74 12.02 0.25
N GLY A 126 -1.10 12.31 -0.89
CA GLY A 126 -1.40 13.47 -1.74
C GLY A 126 -2.85 13.48 -2.21
N VAL A 127 -3.36 12.32 -2.67
CA VAL A 127 -4.78 12.17 -3.06
C VAL A 127 -5.72 12.43 -1.89
N SER A 128 -5.34 12.00 -0.69
CA SER A 128 -6.14 12.20 0.53
C SER A 128 -6.17 13.66 0.99
N VAL A 129 -5.06 14.38 0.83
CA VAL A 129 -5.01 15.84 1.04
C VAL A 129 -5.88 16.57 0.02
N GLN A 130 -5.77 16.22 -1.27
CA GLN A 130 -6.58 16.84 -2.34
C GLN A 130 -8.08 16.54 -2.22
N SER A 131 -8.43 15.44 -1.55
CA SER A 131 -9.82 15.02 -1.33
C SER A 131 -10.41 15.52 -0.01
N ASP A 132 -9.66 16.35 0.74
CA ASP A 132 -10.01 16.85 2.07
C ASP A 132 -10.31 15.75 3.10
N THR A 133 -9.65 14.58 2.96
CA THR A 133 -9.82 13.43 3.89
C THR A 133 -8.63 13.24 4.81
N ALA A 134 -7.52 13.95 4.59
CA ALA A 134 -6.38 14.00 5.49
C ALA A 134 -6.47 15.22 6.41
N GLY A 135 -6.73 14.99 7.70
CA GLY A 135 -6.79 16.04 8.71
C GLY A 135 -5.50 16.15 9.51
N THR A 136 -5.59 16.72 10.71
CA THR A 136 -4.42 17.07 11.52
C THR A 136 -3.63 15.82 11.94
N VAL A 137 -4.31 14.72 12.22
CA VAL A 137 -3.66 13.50 12.73
C VAL A 137 -2.93 12.77 11.61
N ILE A 138 -3.59 12.56 10.48
CA ILE A 138 -3.00 11.95 9.28
C ILE A 138 -1.83 12.78 8.76
N ASN A 139 -1.97 14.11 8.67
CA ASN A 139 -0.89 14.98 8.22
C ASN A 139 0.37 14.78 9.09
N LYS A 140 0.24 14.84 10.42
CA LYS A 140 1.36 14.60 11.34
C LYS A 140 1.95 13.21 11.18
N LEU A 141 1.11 12.18 11.08
CA LEU A 141 1.51 10.79 10.95
C LEU A 141 2.33 10.54 9.67
N PHE A 142 1.81 10.97 8.51
CA PHE A 142 2.46 10.73 7.22
C PHE A 142 3.74 11.55 7.06
N HIS A 143 3.77 12.81 7.51
CA HIS A 143 5.01 13.58 7.54
C HIS A 143 6.09 12.92 8.42
N LYS A 144 5.69 12.32 9.55
CA LYS A 144 6.62 11.54 10.38
C LYS A 144 7.07 10.27 9.67
N ALA A 145 6.16 9.54 9.00
CA ALA A 145 6.49 8.36 8.21
C ALA A 145 7.52 8.67 7.12
N PHE A 146 7.36 9.79 6.40
CA PHE A 146 8.32 10.22 5.37
C PHE A 146 9.69 10.56 5.95
N SER A 147 9.72 11.24 7.10
CA SER A 147 10.98 11.54 7.81
C SER A 147 11.69 10.26 8.25
N VAL A 148 10.96 9.30 8.82
CA VAL A 148 11.50 7.99 9.23
C VAL A 148 12.00 7.21 8.02
N ALA A 149 11.24 7.13 6.93
CA ALA A 149 11.65 6.46 5.71
C ALA A 149 12.92 7.06 5.10
N LYS A 150 13.02 8.40 5.09
CA LYS A 150 14.26 9.08 4.66
C LYS A 150 15.44 8.66 5.53
N ARG A 151 15.29 8.71 6.86
CA ARG A 151 16.35 8.31 7.80
C ARG A 151 16.77 6.86 7.61
N VAL A 152 15.83 5.92 7.52
CA VAL A 152 16.14 4.49 7.30
C VAL A 152 16.92 4.30 5.99
N ARG A 153 16.55 4.99 4.91
CA ARG A 153 17.27 4.88 3.64
C ARG A 153 18.67 5.50 3.67
N THR A 154 18.88 6.56 4.44
CA THR A 154 20.19 7.24 4.54
C THR A 154 21.11 6.63 5.58
N GLU A 155 20.56 6.13 6.68
CA GLU A 155 21.31 5.63 7.84
C GLU A 155 21.51 4.10 7.78
N THR A 156 20.91 3.40 6.81
CA THR A 156 21.02 1.94 6.66
C THR A 156 21.29 1.54 5.21
N ARG A 157 21.65 0.26 5.00
CA ARG A 157 21.86 -0.31 3.66
C ARG A 157 20.57 -0.61 2.88
N ILE A 158 19.39 -0.40 3.46
CA ILE A 158 18.11 -0.64 2.77
C ILE A 158 18.00 0.22 1.52
N GLY A 159 18.47 1.47 1.57
CA GLY A 159 18.48 2.36 0.40
C GLY A 159 19.56 2.05 -0.64
N ALA A 160 20.51 1.17 -0.33
CA ALA A 160 21.67 0.87 -1.18
C ALA A 160 21.41 -0.31 -2.15
N SER A 161 20.34 -1.08 -1.94
CA SER A 161 20.01 -2.22 -2.79
C SER A 161 18.89 -1.83 -3.77
N SER A 162 19.16 -1.95 -5.07
CA SER A 162 18.20 -1.68 -6.15
C SER A 162 17.35 -2.89 -6.49
N VAL A 163 17.14 -3.80 -5.53
CA VAL A 163 16.29 -4.96 -5.77
C VAL A 163 14.87 -4.45 -5.91
N SER A 164 14.32 -4.65 -7.10
CA SER A 164 12.94 -4.33 -7.48
C SER A 164 12.26 -5.61 -7.92
N VAL A 165 10.93 -5.60 -8.04
CA VAL A 165 10.21 -6.75 -8.61
C VAL A 165 10.72 -7.04 -10.04
N SER A 166 11.06 -6.01 -10.82
CA SER A 166 11.66 -6.13 -12.15
C SER A 166 13.01 -6.86 -12.11
N SER A 167 13.93 -6.50 -11.21
CA SER A 167 15.22 -7.19 -11.11
C SER A 167 15.07 -8.65 -10.67
N VAL A 168 14.12 -8.94 -9.77
CA VAL A 168 13.79 -10.32 -9.36
C VAL A 168 13.25 -11.13 -10.54
N ALA A 169 12.43 -10.52 -11.40
CA ALA A 169 11.93 -11.18 -12.61
C ALA A 169 13.08 -11.54 -13.58
N VAL A 170 14.06 -10.65 -13.75
CA VAL A 170 15.26 -10.92 -14.57
C VAL A 170 16.12 -12.03 -13.96
N GLU A 171 16.32 -12.03 -12.63
CA GLU A 171 17.03 -13.13 -11.94
C GLU A 171 16.30 -14.47 -12.09
N LEU A 172 14.97 -14.47 -12.01
CA LEU A 172 14.17 -15.67 -12.23
C LEU A 172 14.32 -16.18 -13.66
N ALA A 173 14.30 -15.29 -14.65
CA ALA A 173 14.54 -15.66 -16.05
C ALA A 173 15.94 -16.28 -16.23
N LYS A 174 16.98 -15.73 -15.60
CA LYS A 174 18.34 -16.31 -15.62
C LYS A 174 18.40 -17.70 -14.95
N LYS A 175 17.66 -17.93 -13.87
CA LYS A 175 17.58 -19.26 -13.24
C LYS A 175 16.91 -20.31 -14.13
N ILE A 176 15.91 -19.91 -14.93
CA ILE A 176 15.17 -20.82 -15.81
C ILE A 176 15.93 -21.06 -17.12
N PHE A 177 16.51 -20.02 -17.72
CA PHE A 177 17.07 -20.07 -19.08
C PHE A 177 18.61 -19.97 -19.14
N GLY A 178 19.30 -19.76 -18.02
CA GLY A 178 20.75 -19.56 -17.95
C GLY A 178 21.17 -18.15 -18.37
N GLU A 179 22.23 -18.04 -19.18
CA GLU A 179 22.59 -16.74 -19.75
C GLU A 179 21.52 -16.23 -20.73
N LEU A 180 21.20 -14.94 -20.60
CA LEU A 180 20.27 -14.25 -21.48
C LEU A 180 20.97 -13.58 -22.68
N THR A 181 22.30 -13.63 -22.74
CA THR A 181 23.10 -13.09 -23.85
C THR A 181 22.68 -13.73 -25.17
N GLY A 182 22.34 -12.90 -26.17
CA GLY A 182 21.90 -13.39 -27.49
C GLY A 182 20.46 -13.93 -27.54
N ARG A 183 19.69 -13.81 -26.44
CA ARG A 183 18.26 -14.13 -26.44
C ARG A 183 17.44 -12.92 -26.86
N THR A 184 16.32 -13.17 -27.53
CA THR A 184 15.30 -12.15 -27.81
C THR A 184 14.37 -12.03 -26.61
N VAL A 185 14.24 -10.82 -26.06
CA VAL A 185 13.32 -10.51 -24.96
C VAL A 185 12.23 -9.58 -25.49
N MET A 186 10.98 -9.87 -25.11
CA MET A 186 9.84 -8.99 -25.39
C MET A 186 9.34 -8.41 -24.08
N LEU A 187 9.30 -7.07 -24.00
CA LEU A 187 8.68 -6.34 -22.90
C LEU A 187 7.33 -5.82 -23.39
N ILE A 188 6.26 -6.12 -22.65
CA ILE A 188 4.92 -5.62 -22.93
C ILE A 188 4.62 -4.50 -21.94
N GLY A 189 4.46 -3.28 -22.45
CA GLY A 189 4.26 -2.06 -21.66
C GLY A 189 5.49 -1.14 -21.66
N ALA A 190 5.28 0.14 -21.36
CA ALA A 190 6.30 1.19 -21.37
C ALA A 190 6.34 2.00 -20.05
N GLY A 191 5.80 1.42 -18.97
CA GLY A 191 5.83 2.02 -17.64
C GLY A 191 7.16 1.82 -16.92
N GLU A 192 7.30 2.41 -15.73
CA GLU A 192 8.51 2.35 -14.90
C GLU A 192 9.02 0.91 -14.70
N MET A 193 8.13 -0.06 -14.50
CA MET A 193 8.47 -1.48 -14.32
C MET A 193 9.11 -2.11 -15.56
N ALA A 194 8.63 -1.74 -16.75
CA ALA A 194 9.20 -2.22 -18.01
C ALA A 194 10.57 -1.59 -18.26
N GLU A 195 10.72 -0.29 -17.98
CA GLU A 195 12.01 0.40 -18.07
C GLU A 195 13.04 -0.22 -17.12
N LEU A 196 12.67 -0.51 -15.87
CA LEU A 196 13.53 -1.18 -14.89
C LEU A 196 13.91 -2.60 -15.31
N SER A 197 13.02 -3.31 -16.02
CA SER A 197 13.30 -4.67 -16.52
C SER A 197 14.24 -4.67 -17.72
N ALA A 198 14.26 -3.57 -18.48
CA ALA A 198 15.11 -3.41 -19.67
C ALA A 198 16.56 -3.05 -19.33
N ARG A 199 16.81 -2.51 -18.14
CA ARG A 199 18.13 -2.11 -17.63
C ARG A 199 18.87 -3.28 -17.00
#